data_AF-A0A7X6T3G1-F1
#
_entry.id   AF-A0A7X6T3G1-F1
#
_cell.length_a   1.000
_cell.length_b   1.000
_cell.length_c   1.000
_cell.angle_alpha   90.00
_cell.angle_beta   90.00
_cell.angle_gamma   90.00
#
_symmetry.space_group_name_H-M   'P 1'
#
loop_
_entity.id
_entity.type
_entity.pdbx_description
1 polymer ?
#
loop_
_entity_poly.entity_id
_entity_poly.type
_entity_poly.pdbx_seq_one_letter_code
_entity_poly.pdbx_strand_id
1 'polypeptide(L)'
;MIHKRIQPESFDFGMPAVEIIGATSRGLDKTAMVKRASVFDDVLGDLEKKADHTYLHVITTGAGEYYGANLNGDYFNESEAEFAFPEPKPGISKMAKLDGGLKKYHDETYSKEAKVYQEHKSNEMAGDKPSGAIKYARYNDKMHRGELIIEVDTKSWEPRLNKKANGENIYLSMGCRVARDICSTCGNVAKTLAEHCDHFTKHKGELNKHGSRNFVINDAPHFYDISGVDVPADRIAFVLSKVASAEPGADLTAARYALGTRRPMLLTKAAAILGKLAEMEKEIAAQVAEEYMENNGEFKDDPEEKKMLVIKVKGYPADEVIDSTIRKGILLTPDVLFSILGNEEGCENLKGLPIGCCGDLGTILRDLIASPTCNEELLDGSFDTRCPVDISLDSILESFVGGLSCKPAPMGIKSIRVIISGPVQKEQKQDKKASVQLCKEATDALRSTYARYLVSFAERNDKATWENALRKLAYYNKDA
;
A
#
# COMPACT_ATOMS: atom_id res chain seq x y z
N MET A 1 -20.62 -16.83 12.90
CA MET A 1 -19.67 -15.75 13.26
C MET A 1 -19.16 -15.18 11.95
N ILE A 2 -19.55 -13.96 11.57
CA ILE A 2 -19.06 -13.34 10.33
C ILE A 2 -17.64 -12.86 10.63
N HIS A 3 -16.64 -13.57 10.10
CA HIS A 3 -15.25 -13.14 10.21
C HIS A 3 -15.10 -11.83 9.44
N LYS A 4 -14.97 -10.71 10.15
CA LYS A 4 -14.64 -9.42 9.55
C LYS A 4 -13.21 -9.56 9.00
N ARG A 5 -13.09 -9.68 7.68
CA ARG A 5 -11.79 -9.77 7.00
C ARG A 5 -11.24 -8.35 6.89
N ILE A 6 -10.39 -7.98 7.84
CA ILE A 6 -9.74 -6.67 7.82
C ILE A 6 -8.36 -6.84 7.18
N GLN A 7 -8.18 -6.18 6.04
CA GLN A 7 -6.92 -6.15 5.33
C GLN A 7 -5.92 -5.29 6.14
N PRO A 8 -4.63 -5.64 6.19
CA PRO A 8 -3.56 -4.88 6.82
C PRO A 8 -3.55 -3.43 6.39
N GLU A 9 -3.90 -3.21 5.12
CA GLU A 9 -3.88 -1.91 4.45
C GLU A 9 -5.17 -1.11 4.74
N SER A 10 -6.16 -1.71 5.42
CA SER A 10 -7.46 -1.09 5.70
C SER A 10 -7.57 -0.47 7.11
N PHE A 11 -6.46 -0.37 7.84
CA PHE A 11 -6.42 0.29 9.15
C PHE A 11 -6.07 1.77 9.01
N ASP A 12 -6.98 2.56 8.44
CA ASP A 12 -6.98 4.02 8.59
C ASP A 12 -8.21 4.44 9.41
N PHE A 13 -7.96 4.91 10.64
CA PHE A 13 -9.00 5.46 11.52
C PHE A 13 -9.10 6.99 11.41
N GLY A 14 -8.37 7.62 10.49
CA GLY A 14 -8.32 9.08 10.34
C GLY A 14 -7.82 9.80 11.59
N MET A 15 -7.01 9.14 12.42
CA MET A 15 -6.50 9.70 13.68
C MET A 15 -5.05 9.29 13.97
N PRO A 16 -4.20 10.19 14.52
CA PRO A 16 -2.82 9.88 14.85
C PRO A 16 -2.70 8.67 15.79
N ALA A 17 -1.65 7.85 15.71
CA ALA A 17 -1.33 6.86 16.74
C ALA A 17 -0.84 7.53 18.03
N VAL A 18 -0.14 8.66 17.86
CA VAL A 18 0.47 9.45 18.93
C VAL A 18 0.02 10.89 18.84
N GLU A 19 -0.41 11.46 19.96
CA GLU A 19 -0.82 12.87 20.04
C GLU A 19 -0.12 13.56 21.20
N ILE A 20 0.42 14.76 20.96
CA ILE A 20 0.97 15.60 22.03
C ILE A 20 -0.21 16.13 22.84
N ILE A 21 -0.15 15.96 24.16
CA ILE A 21 -1.14 16.55 25.04
C ILE A 21 -0.76 18.01 25.26
N GLY A 22 -1.45 18.91 24.55
CA GLY A 22 -1.18 20.35 24.59
C GLY A 22 -1.29 20.93 25.99
N ALA A 23 -0.47 21.93 26.32
CA ALA A 23 -0.51 22.63 27.60
C ALA A 23 -1.19 24.00 27.44
N THR A 24 -2.25 24.27 28.22
CA THR A 24 -2.93 25.58 28.26
C THR A 24 -2.71 26.27 29.60
N SER A 25 -3.01 27.57 29.71
CA SER A 25 -2.93 28.29 31.01
C SER A 25 -3.79 27.70 32.13
N ARG A 26 -4.74 26.79 31.82
CA ARG A 26 -5.66 26.14 32.76
C ARG A 26 -5.38 24.65 33.03
N GLY A 27 -4.32 24.07 32.45
CA GLY A 27 -4.00 22.64 32.60
C GLY A 27 -3.58 21.99 31.27
N LEU A 28 -3.67 20.68 31.15
CA LEU A 28 -3.53 19.96 29.88
C LEU A 28 -4.81 20.07 29.04
N ASP A 29 -4.67 20.17 27.72
CA ASP A 29 -5.77 20.34 26.76
C ASP A 29 -6.54 19.03 26.57
N LYS A 30 -7.80 19.02 26.97
CA LYS A 30 -8.71 17.87 26.87
C LYS A 30 -9.32 17.70 25.49
N THR A 31 -9.27 18.73 24.64
CA THR A 31 -9.95 18.75 23.33
C THR A 31 -9.41 17.69 22.38
N ALA A 32 -8.12 17.37 22.48
CA ALA A 32 -7.47 16.35 21.68
C ALA A 32 -7.93 14.91 22.05
N MET A 33 -8.25 14.65 23.32
CA MET A 33 -8.63 13.30 23.78
C MET A 33 -10.08 12.95 23.46
N VAL A 34 -10.99 13.93 23.60
CA VAL A 34 -12.40 13.79 23.22
C VAL A 34 -12.55 13.43 21.74
N LYS A 35 -11.77 14.07 20.86
CA LYS A 35 -11.77 13.78 19.41
C LYS A 35 -11.22 12.39 19.06
N ARG A 36 -10.43 11.80 19.95
CA ARG A 36 -9.80 10.47 19.77
C ARG A 36 -10.59 9.34 20.42
N ALA A 37 -11.71 9.67 21.08
CA ALA A 37 -12.48 8.77 21.93
C ALA A 37 -11.60 8.02 22.94
N SER A 38 -10.61 8.74 23.52
CA SER A 38 -9.68 8.17 24.49
C SER A 38 -10.39 7.85 25.81
N VAL A 39 -9.90 6.82 26.51
CA VAL A 39 -10.37 6.47 27.86
C VAL A 39 -9.80 7.36 28.97
N PHE A 40 -9.05 8.41 28.64
CA PHE A 40 -8.35 9.26 29.62
C PHE A 40 -8.96 10.65 29.85
N ASP A 41 -10.14 10.95 29.30
CA ASP A 41 -10.78 12.27 29.45
C ASP A 41 -10.96 12.71 30.93
N ASP A 42 -11.11 11.72 31.83
CA ASP A 42 -11.26 11.87 33.28
C ASP A 42 -9.94 12.21 34.00
N VAL A 43 -8.80 11.63 33.61
CA VAL A 43 -7.53 11.74 34.36
C VAL A 43 -6.61 12.87 33.90
N LEU A 44 -6.90 13.52 32.77
CA LEU A 44 -6.06 14.62 32.28
C LEU A 44 -5.95 15.82 33.23
N GLY A 45 -6.92 16.00 34.13
CA GLY A 45 -6.88 17.06 35.14
C GLY A 45 -5.85 16.82 36.25
N ASP A 46 -5.48 15.56 36.47
CA ASP A 46 -4.62 15.13 37.59
C ASP A 46 -3.13 15.10 37.21
N LEU A 47 -2.82 15.30 35.93
CA LEU A 47 -1.45 15.35 35.44
C LEU A 47 -0.78 16.67 35.79
N GLU A 48 0.19 16.61 36.70
CA GLU A 48 1.05 17.75 37.02
C GLU A 48 1.97 18.09 35.84
N LYS A 49 1.98 19.37 35.46
CA LYS A 49 2.94 19.86 34.48
C LYS A 49 4.33 19.89 35.10
N LYS A 50 5.28 19.29 34.41
CA LYS A 50 6.69 19.36 34.77
C LYS A 50 7.46 20.14 33.72
N ALA A 51 8.38 20.98 34.19
CA ALA A 51 9.33 21.64 33.31
C ALA A 51 10.15 20.59 32.56
N ASP A 52 10.52 20.90 31.32
CA ASP A 52 11.34 20.05 30.44
C ASP A 52 10.75 18.68 30.05
N HIS A 53 9.49 18.40 30.40
CA HIS A 53 8.81 17.15 30.05
C HIS A 53 7.60 17.39 29.16
N THR A 54 7.40 16.48 28.20
CA THR A 54 6.26 16.48 27.28
C THR A 54 5.41 15.24 27.51
N TYR A 55 4.08 15.40 27.49
CA TYR A 55 3.16 14.29 27.64
C TYR A 55 2.59 13.86 26.29
N LEU A 56 2.60 12.56 26.02
CA LEU A 56 2.09 11.97 24.79
C LEU A 56 0.97 10.98 25.13
N HIS A 57 -0.13 11.06 24.38
CA HIS A 57 -1.13 10.01 24.34
C HIS A 57 -0.78 9.03 23.22
N VAL A 58 -0.67 7.75 23.55
CA VAL A 58 -0.17 6.69 22.67
C VAL A 58 -1.18 5.56 22.57
N ILE A 59 -1.52 5.16 21.36
CA ILE A 59 -2.20 3.88 21.10
C ILE A 59 -1.12 2.80 21.02
N THR A 60 -1.18 1.78 21.87
CA THR A 60 -0.13 0.75 21.95
C THR A 60 -0.39 -0.42 21.03
N THR A 61 -1.45 -1.18 21.31
CA THR A 61 -1.73 -2.43 20.64
C THR A 61 -3.22 -2.74 20.57
N GLY A 62 -3.63 -3.37 19.47
CA GLY A 62 -5.02 -3.75 19.22
C GLY A 62 -5.29 -5.19 19.62
N ALA A 63 -6.50 -5.48 20.10
CA ALA A 63 -6.94 -6.85 20.25
C ALA A 63 -7.03 -7.57 18.90
N GLY A 64 -6.39 -8.71 18.78
CA GLY A 64 -6.27 -9.47 17.55
C GLY A 64 -7.62 -9.89 16.96
N GLU A 65 -8.67 -10.04 17.76
CA GLU A 65 -10.02 -10.35 17.32
C GLU A 65 -10.60 -9.24 16.42
N TYR A 66 -10.16 -7.99 16.64
CA TYR A 66 -10.63 -6.80 15.93
C TYR A 66 -9.58 -6.26 14.96
N TYR A 67 -8.30 -6.47 15.27
CA TYR A 67 -7.18 -5.84 14.56
C TYR A 67 -6.27 -6.85 13.84
N GLY A 68 -6.41 -8.14 14.14
CA GLY A 68 -5.53 -9.17 13.64
C GLY A 68 -4.12 -9.08 14.22
N ALA A 69 -3.22 -9.89 13.66
CA ALA A 69 -1.82 -9.90 14.07
C ALA A 69 -1.05 -8.68 13.54
N ASN A 70 -0.06 -8.23 14.31
CA ASN A 70 0.85 -7.14 13.93
C ASN A 70 1.78 -7.54 12.75
N LEU A 71 2.69 -6.66 12.33
CA LEU A 71 3.64 -6.94 11.23
C LEU A 71 4.63 -8.06 11.56
N ASN A 72 4.92 -8.26 12.84
CA ASN A 72 5.77 -9.34 13.32
C ASN A 72 5.03 -10.68 13.41
N GLY A 73 3.72 -10.72 13.14
CA GLY A 73 2.89 -11.93 13.22
C GLY A 73 2.44 -12.26 14.63
N ASP A 74 2.51 -11.31 15.57
CA ASP A 74 2.03 -11.45 16.94
C ASP A 74 0.55 -11.09 17.02
N TYR A 75 -0.24 -11.99 17.59
CA TYR A 75 -1.66 -11.81 17.85
C TYR A 75 -1.88 -11.76 19.36
N PHE A 76 -2.40 -10.63 19.85
CA PHE A 76 -2.75 -10.46 21.27
C PHE A 76 -4.27 -10.57 21.42
N ASN A 77 -4.76 -11.64 22.05
CA ASN A 77 -6.19 -11.80 22.31
C ASN A 77 -6.72 -10.70 23.24
N GLU A 78 -7.99 -10.34 23.11
CA GLU A 78 -8.64 -9.35 23.99
C GLU A 78 -8.81 -9.90 25.41
N SER A 79 -9.32 -11.12 25.51
CA SER A 79 -9.84 -11.72 26.75
C SER A 79 -9.67 -13.25 26.75
N GLU A 80 -10.19 -13.92 27.80
CA GLU A 80 -10.32 -15.37 27.83
C GLU A 80 -11.16 -15.83 26.63
N ALA A 81 -10.62 -16.73 25.83
CA ALA A 81 -11.29 -17.24 24.64
C ALA A 81 -10.88 -18.69 24.36
N GLU A 82 -11.73 -19.43 23.66
CA GLU A 82 -11.35 -20.69 23.06
C GLU A 82 -10.92 -20.46 21.60
N PHE A 83 -9.71 -20.89 21.27
CA PHE A 83 -9.16 -20.77 19.93
C PHE A 83 -9.13 -22.13 19.23
N ALA A 84 -9.71 -22.20 18.04
CA ALA A 84 -9.74 -23.41 17.22
C ALA A 84 -8.59 -23.44 16.22
N PHE A 85 -7.77 -24.49 16.25
CA PHE A 85 -6.71 -24.70 15.26
C PHE A 85 -7.26 -25.38 14.00
N PRO A 86 -7.05 -24.82 12.81
CA PRO A 86 -7.46 -25.44 11.55
C PRO A 86 -6.76 -26.79 11.28
N GLU A 87 -5.48 -26.91 11.62
CA GLU A 87 -4.63 -28.06 11.29
C GLU A 87 -3.74 -28.46 12.49
N PRO A 88 -4.34 -28.87 13.62
CA PRO A 88 -3.58 -29.21 14.81
C PRO A 88 -2.55 -30.32 14.51
N LYS A 89 -1.32 -30.16 15.00
CA LYS A 89 -0.32 -31.23 14.92
C LYS A 89 -0.81 -32.48 15.67
N PRO A 90 -0.35 -33.69 15.30
CA PRO A 90 -0.66 -34.90 16.05
C PRO A 90 -0.35 -34.73 17.54
N GLY A 91 -1.32 -35.05 18.41
CA GLY A 91 -1.19 -34.90 19.86
C GLY A 91 -1.55 -33.52 20.41
N ILE A 92 -1.89 -32.54 19.56
CA ILE A 92 -2.41 -31.23 19.98
C ILE A 92 -3.93 -31.21 19.89
N SER A 93 -4.59 -30.73 20.95
CA SER A 93 -6.04 -30.52 20.95
C SER A 93 -6.45 -29.57 19.83
N LYS A 94 -7.61 -29.80 19.22
CA LYS A 94 -8.18 -28.91 18.20
C LYS A 94 -8.51 -27.52 18.75
N MET A 95 -8.69 -27.41 20.06
CA MET A 95 -9.04 -26.18 20.76
C MET A 95 -8.01 -25.88 21.85
N ALA A 96 -7.65 -24.61 22.03
CA ALA A 96 -6.89 -24.10 23.16
C ALA A 96 -7.69 -23.05 23.93
N LYS A 97 -7.64 -23.12 25.26
CA LYS A 97 -8.17 -22.06 26.12
C LYS A 97 -7.09 -21.00 26.36
N LEU A 98 -7.40 -19.75 26.04
CA LEU A 98 -6.58 -18.57 26.28
C LEU A 98 -6.90 -17.96 27.65
N ASP A 99 -5.91 -17.35 28.29
CA ASP A 99 -5.94 -16.96 29.70
C ASP A 99 -6.55 -15.58 29.99
N GLY A 100 -6.45 -14.62 29.08
CA GLY A 100 -7.03 -13.29 29.34
C GLY A 100 -6.50 -12.13 28.52
N GLY A 101 -5.37 -12.28 27.85
CA GLY A 101 -4.90 -11.32 26.84
C GLY A 101 -4.80 -9.86 27.32
N LEU A 102 -5.16 -8.92 26.45
CA LEU A 102 -4.96 -7.49 26.69
C LEU A 102 -5.77 -6.96 27.88
N LYS A 103 -7.02 -7.37 28.09
CA LYS A 103 -7.83 -6.88 29.23
C LYS A 103 -7.24 -7.23 30.58
N LYS A 104 -6.58 -8.39 30.67
CA LYS A 104 -5.97 -8.85 31.91
C LYS A 104 -4.59 -8.25 32.12
N TYR A 105 -3.79 -8.13 31.06
CA TYR A 105 -2.36 -7.87 31.19
C TYR A 105 -1.88 -6.48 30.74
N HIS A 106 -2.61 -5.78 29.87
CA HIS A 106 -2.17 -4.49 29.33
C HIS A 106 -1.90 -3.46 30.45
N ASP A 107 -2.94 -3.12 31.20
CA ASP A 107 -2.88 -2.05 32.21
C ASP A 107 -1.93 -2.42 33.34
N GLU A 108 -2.00 -3.68 33.77
CA GLU A 108 -1.21 -4.19 34.89
C GLU A 108 0.29 -4.13 34.61
N THR A 109 0.72 -4.60 33.44
CA THR A 109 2.15 -4.73 33.13
C THR A 109 2.78 -3.39 32.76
N TYR A 110 2.09 -2.57 31.97
CA TYR A 110 2.55 -1.22 31.67
C TYR A 110 2.67 -0.34 32.92
N SER A 111 1.72 -0.40 33.85
CA SER A 111 1.72 0.46 35.03
C SER A 111 2.79 0.06 36.06
N LYS A 112 3.17 -1.22 36.12
CA LYS A 112 4.09 -1.75 37.15
C LYS A 112 5.54 -1.76 36.70
N GLU A 113 5.80 -2.09 35.44
CA GLU A 113 7.14 -2.50 35.00
C GLU A 113 7.65 -1.74 33.79
N ALA A 114 6.76 -1.27 32.91
CA ALA A 114 7.19 -0.66 31.66
C ALA A 114 7.75 0.76 31.84
N LYS A 115 8.73 1.09 30.99
CA LYS A 115 9.28 2.43 30.86
C LYS A 115 9.36 2.81 29.38
N VAL A 116 9.62 4.10 29.14
CA VAL A 116 9.75 4.61 27.78
C VAL A 116 11.22 4.60 27.37
N TYR A 117 11.52 4.09 26.18
CA TYR A 117 12.88 4.05 25.63
C TYR A 117 12.92 4.58 24.18
N GLN A 118 14.08 4.48 23.54
CA GLN A 118 14.28 4.77 22.12
C GLN A 118 14.89 3.53 21.47
N GLU A 119 14.38 3.12 20.31
CA GLU A 119 14.88 1.99 19.52
C GLU A 119 15.01 0.66 20.30
N HIS A 120 14.10 0.38 21.24
CA HIS A 120 14.11 -0.83 22.07
C HIS A 120 15.40 -1.03 22.89
N LYS A 121 16.14 0.04 23.16
CA LYS A 121 17.29 0.04 24.09
C LYS A 121 16.80 0.03 25.53
N SER A 122 16.31 -1.12 25.97
CA SER A 122 15.68 -1.33 27.27
C SER A 122 16.48 -2.26 28.19
N ASN A 123 17.77 -2.50 27.89
CA ASN A 123 18.62 -3.36 28.71
C ASN A 123 19.39 -2.54 29.75
N GLU A 124 18.77 -2.35 30.92
CA GLU A 124 19.37 -1.58 32.01
C GLU A 124 20.68 -2.20 32.52
N MET A 125 20.83 -3.52 32.46
CA MET A 125 22.09 -4.19 32.81
C MET A 125 23.22 -3.86 31.83
N ALA A 126 22.89 -3.59 30.57
CA ALA A 126 23.82 -3.10 29.56
C ALA A 126 24.06 -1.57 29.65
N GLY A 127 23.41 -0.89 30.60
CA GLY A 127 23.54 0.55 30.82
C GLY A 127 22.55 1.41 30.05
N ASP A 128 21.55 0.81 29.38
CA ASP A 128 20.49 1.56 28.73
C ASP A 128 19.66 2.34 29.76
N LYS A 129 19.22 3.55 29.40
CA LYS A 129 18.47 4.43 30.28
C LYS A 129 17.10 4.74 29.69
N PRO A 130 16.03 4.74 30.52
CA PRO A 130 14.72 5.22 30.10
C PRO A 130 14.79 6.67 29.62
N SER A 131 14.04 6.98 28.57
CA SER A 131 13.84 8.32 28.03
C SER A 131 12.50 8.94 28.48
N GLY A 132 11.76 8.24 29.33
CA GLY A 132 10.48 8.66 29.86
C GLY A 132 9.83 7.63 30.79
N ALA A 133 8.60 7.90 31.20
CA ALA A 133 7.82 7.08 32.13
C ALA A 133 6.36 6.92 31.69
N ILE A 134 5.75 5.79 32.07
CA ILE A 134 4.30 5.58 31.91
C ILE A 134 3.57 6.31 33.04
N LYS A 135 2.55 7.10 32.71
CA LYS A 135 1.68 7.76 33.70
C LYS A 135 0.38 7.02 33.90
N TYR A 136 -0.22 6.62 32.80
CA TYR A 136 -1.44 5.86 32.81
C TYR A 136 -1.39 4.83 31.70
N ALA A 137 -1.94 3.66 32.00
CA ALA A 137 -2.22 2.61 31.03
C ALA A 137 -3.68 2.19 31.20
N ARG A 138 -4.44 2.19 30.11
CA ARG A 138 -5.83 1.73 30.11
C ARG A 138 -6.17 0.98 28.84
N TYR A 139 -6.93 -0.09 28.99
CA TYR A 139 -7.57 -0.76 27.88
C TYR A 139 -8.87 -0.03 27.52
N ASN A 140 -9.06 0.26 26.24
CA ASN A 140 -10.26 0.89 25.72
C ASN A 140 -11.24 -0.18 25.22
N ASP A 141 -12.19 -0.58 26.05
CA ASP A 141 -13.21 -1.60 25.71
C ASP A 141 -14.04 -1.26 24.47
N LYS A 142 -14.28 0.03 24.19
CA LYS A 142 -15.09 0.45 23.05
C LYS A 142 -14.32 0.36 21.74
N MET A 143 -13.02 0.67 21.80
CA MET A 143 -12.12 0.67 20.65
C MET A 143 -11.27 -0.60 20.57
N HIS A 144 -11.42 -1.54 21.50
CA HIS A 144 -10.69 -2.81 21.58
C HIS A 144 -9.16 -2.68 21.47
N ARG A 145 -8.57 -1.66 22.11
CA ARG A 145 -7.13 -1.35 22.03
C ARG A 145 -6.57 -0.83 23.35
N GLY A 146 -5.28 -1.01 23.55
CA GLY A 146 -4.52 -0.39 24.63
C GLY A 146 -4.17 1.07 24.35
N GLU A 147 -4.25 1.91 25.38
CA GLU A 147 -3.87 3.31 25.34
C GLU A 147 -2.97 3.65 26.54
N LEU A 148 -2.00 4.53 26.32
CA LEU A 148 -1.09 5.05 27.34
C LEU A 148 -1.09 6.57 27.34
N ILE A 149 -0.82 7.13 28.53
CA ILE A 149 -0.22 8.45 28.65
C ILE A 149 1.21 8.26 29.12
N ILE A 150 2.16 8.78 28.34
CA ILE A 150 3.57 8.74 28.67
C ILE A 150 4.12 10.15 28.89
N GLU A 151 5.06 10.26 29.82
CA GLU A 151 5.90 11.44 30.05
C GLU A 151 7.26 11.19 29.40
N VAL A 152 7.73 12.10 28.55
CA VAL A 152 9.05 12.02 27.91
C VAL A 152 9.87 13.26 28.20
N ASP A 153 11.19 13.10 28.31
CA ASP A 153 12.11 14.24 28.41
C ASP A 153 12.15 14.97 27.06
N THR A 154 11.84 16.27 27.08
CA THR A 154 11.61 17.07 25.87
C THR A 154 12.88 17.18 25.02
N LYS A 155 14.04 17.26 25.67
CA LYS A 155 15.32 17.42 24.97
C LYS A 155 15.75 16.16 24.24
N SER A 156 15.66 15.00 24.91
CA SER A 156 16.01 13.71 24.31
C SER A 156 15.03 13.29 23.23
N TRP A 157 13.77 13.71 23.32
CA TRP A 157 12.75 13.46 22.31
C TRP A 157 12.60 14.57 21.26
N GLU A 158 13.41 15.62 21.33
CA GLU A 158 13.31 16.81 20.45
C GLU A 158 13.19 16.46 18.95
N PRO A 159 13.98 15.55 18.36
CA PRO A 159 13.82 15.19 16.95
C PRO A 159 12.44 14.63 16.62
N ARG A 160 11.86 13.82 17.51
CA ARG A 160 10.53 13.23 17.33
C ARG A 160 9.44 14.25 17.59
N LEU A 161 9.58 15.07 18.63
CA LEU A 161 8.62 16.13 18.95
C LEU A 161 8.55 17.18 17.84
N ASN A 162 9.68 17.53 17.22
CA ASN A 162 9.73 18.44 16.07
C ASN A 162 9.04 17.85 14.84
N LYS A 163 9.23 16.56 14.54
CA LYS A 163 8.46 15.87 13.49
C LYS A 163 6.96 16.06 13.72
N LYS A 164 6.47 15.79 14.93
CA LYS A 164 5.05 15.97 15.26
C LYS A 164 4.57 17.41 15.17
N ALA A 165 5.38 18.37 15.62
CA ALA A 165 5.07 19.79 15.49
C ALA A 165 4.95 20.23 14.02
N ASN A 166 5.73 19.61 13.13
CA ASN A 166 5.69 19.83 11.68
C ASN A 166 4.59 19.04 10.96
N GLY A 167 3.72 18.34 11.70
CA GLY A 167 2.63 17.54 11.12
C GLY A 167 3.03 16.13 10.69
N GLU A 168 4.26 15.71 10.93
CA GLU A 168 4.72 14.35 10.67
C GLU A 168 4.34 13.38 11.81
N ASN A 169 4.39 12.08 11.51
CA ASN A 169 4.15 11.03 12.50
C ASN A 169 5.32 10.84 13.47
N ILE A 170 4.97 10.50 14.71
CA ILE A 170 5.87 9.81 15.63
C ILE A 170 5.37 8.38 15.75
N TYR A 171 6.29 7.43 15.66
CA TYR A 171 5.98 6.02 15.83
C TYR A 171 6.52 5.50 17.15
N LEU A 172 5.73 4.64 17.79
CA LEU A 172 6.15 3.85 18.94
C LEU A 172 5.93 2.36 18.68
N SER A 173 6.73 1.53 19.33
CA SER A 173 6.64 0.08 19.30
C SER A 173 6.80 -0.48 20.70
N MET A 174 6.06 -1.54 21.01
CA MET A 174 6.07 -2.19 22.31
C MET A 174 7.10 -3.31 22.41
N GLY A 175 7.82 -3.37 23.53
CA GLY A 175 8.56 -4.55 23.94
C GLY A 175 7.70 -5.42 24.84
N CYS A 176 7.53 -6.68 24.46
CA CYS A 176 6.69 -7.63 25.17
C CYS A 176 7.43 -8.96 25.35
N ARG A 177 7.27 -9.58 26.53
CA ARG A 177 7.64 -10.97 26.80
C ARG A 177 6.39 -11.81 26.84
N VAL A 178 6.49 -13.02 26.33
CA VAL A 178 5.45 -14.04 26.44
C VAL A 178 6.10 -15.35 26.87
N ALA A 179 5.38 -16.13 27.67
CA ALA A 179 5.91 -17.40 28.16
C ALA A 179 6.03 -18.44 27.02
N ARG A 180 5.20 -18.29 25.98
CA ARG A 180 5.14 -19.17 24.82
C ARG A 180 4.36 -18.51 23.68
N ASP A 181 4.75 -18.84 22.47
CA ASP A 181 4.07 -18.50 21.22
C ASP A 181 3.25 -19.71 20.77
N ILE A 182 1.97 -19.51 20.44
CA ILE A 182 1.09 -20.61 19.98
C ILE A 182 0.73 -20.38 18.51
N CYS A 183 1.18 -21.26 17.61
CA CYS A 183 0.83 -21.14 16.19
C CYS A 183 -0.69 -21.21 15.97
N SER A 184 -1.25 -20.22 15.28
CA SER A 184 -2.69 -20.14 14.99
C SER A 184 -3.20 -21.24 14.04
N THR A 185 -2.32 -21.82 13.23
CA THR A 185 -2.72 -22.84 12.26
C THR A 185 -2.67 -24.25 12.87
N CYS A 186 -1.57 -24.59 13.54
CA CYS A 186 -1.34 -25.97 13.99
C CYS A 186 -1.20 -26.18 15.50
N GLY A 187 -1.34 -25.12 16.29
CA GLY A 187 -1.27 -25.16 17.75
C GLY A 187 0.11 -25.46 18.31
N ASN A 188 1.17 -25.45 17.49
CA ASN A 188 2.54 -25.64 17.94
C ASN A 188 2.91 -24.57 18.97
N VAL A 189 3.37 -25.02 20.14
CA VAL A 189 3.82 -24.15 21.23
C VAL A 189 5.34 -24.00 21.13
N ALA A 190 5.83 -22.78 20.97
CA ALA A 190 7.25 -22.47 20.91
C ALA A 190 7.63 -21.53 22.06
N LYS A 191 8.72 -21.81 22.77
CA LYS A 191 9.33 -20.90 23.77
C LYS A 191 10.53 -20.16 23.22
N THR A 192 11.08 -20.66 22.12
CA THR A 192 12.28 -20.13 21.47
C THR A 192 12.07 -20.05 19.96
N LEU A 193 12.84 -19.20 19.29
CA LEU A 193 12.73 -19.02 17.84
C LEU A 193 12.90 -20.35 17.07
N ALA A 194 13.78 -21.24 17.56
CA ALA A 194 14.05 -22.54 16.94
C ALA A 194 12.89 -23.55 17.03
N GLU A 195 11.98 -23.39 18.00
CA GLU A 195 10.84 -24.29 18.21
C GLU A 195 9.64 -23.96 17.31
N HIS A 196 9.72 -22.88 16.55
CA HIS A 196 8.65 -22.45 15.67
C HIS A 196 8.47 -23.39 14.48
N CYS A 197 7.21 -23.62 14.10
CA CYS A 197 6.88 -24.40 12.91
C CYS A 197 6.95 -23.55 11.62
N ASP A 198 6.97 -24.25 10.48
CA ASP A 198 7.03 -23.63 9.14
C ASP A 198 5.93 -22.60 8.86
N HIS A 199 4.74 -22.74 9.46
CA HIS A 199 3.68 -21.72 9.32
C HIS A 199 4.14 -20.33 9.77
N PHE A 200 4.98 -20.26 10.81
CA PHE A 200 5.50 -18.99 11.33
C PHE A 200 6.87 -18.63 10.76
N THR A 201 7.76 -19.59 10.54
CA THR A 201 9.12 -19.28 10.06
C THR A 201 9.16 -18.96 8.56
N LYS A 202 8.29 -19.59 7.76
CA LYS A 202 8.28 -19.45 6.30
C LYS A 202 7.06 -18.73 5.75
N HIS A 203 5.90 -18.89 6.39
CA HIS A 203 4.61 -18.45 5.85
C HIS A 203 3.91 -17.40 6.72
N LYS A 204 4.67 -16.64 7.52
CA LYS A 204 4.14 -15.65 8.46
C LYS A 204 3.32 -14.58 7.76
N GLY A 205 2.12 -14.31 8.26
CA GLY A 205 1.23 -13.29 7.69
C GLY A 205 0.58 -13.69 6.36
N GLU A 206 1.02 -14.77 5.72
CA GLU A 206 0.41 -15.32 4.51
C GLU A 206 -0.94 -15.96 4.83
N LEU A 207 -1.83 -15.96 3.84
CA LEU A 207 -3.10 -16.66 3.92
C LEU A 207 -2.87 -18.17 3.79
N ASN A 208 -3.34 -18.93 4.77
CA ASN A 208 -3.39 -20.38 4.69
C ASN A 208 -4.54 -20.85 3.78
N LYS A 209 -4.58 -22.14 3.47
CA LYS A 209 -5.62 -22.76 2.62
C LYS A 209 -7.05 -22.64 3.18
N HIS A 210 -7.19 -22.29 4.47
CA HIS A 210 -8.49 -22.03 5.12
C HIS A 210 -8.87 -20.55 5.06
N GLY A 211 -8.08 -19.70 4.39
CA GLY A 211 -8.36 -18.29 4.20
C GLY A 211 -8.09 -17.41 5.44
N SER A 212 -7.40 -17.94 6.44
CA SER A 212 -6.91 -17.20 7.63
C SER A 212 -5.41 -16.94 7.53
N ARG A 213 -4.88 -15.95 8.26
CA ARG A 213 -3.43 -15.69 8.29
C ARG A 213 -2.70 -16.64 9.21
N ASN A 214 -1.46 -16.97 8.88
CA ASN A 214 -0.53 -17.59 9.83
C ASN A 214 0.04 -16.53 10.78
N PHE A 215 -0.13 -16.74 12.08
CA PHE A 215 0.39 -15.89 13.14
C PHE A 215 0.67 -16.74 14.39
N VAL A 216 1.28 -16.12 15.40
CA VAL A 216 1.41 -16.70 16.74
C VAL A 216 0.50 -15.95 17.69
N ILE A 217 -0.17 -16.70 18.55
CA ILE A 217 -1.01 -16.19 19.62
C ILE A 217 -0.10 -15.99 20.83
N ASN A 218 0.01 -14.72 21.22
CA ASN A 218 0.83 -14.22 22.31
C ASN A 218 -0.07 -13.98 23.52
N ASP A 219 -0.62 -15.07 24.04
CA ASP A 219 -1.48 -15.06 25.22
C ASP A 219 -0.66 -14.77 26.49
N ALA A 220 -1.28 -14.11 27.46
CA ALA A 220 -0.63 -13.57 28.66
C ALA A 220 0.62 -12.71 28.36
N PRO A 221 0.48 -11.63 27.56
CA PRO A 221 1.59 -10.73 27.24
C PRO A 221 2.08 -9.96 28.47
N HIS A 222 3.39 -9.78 28.58
CA HIS A 222 4.01 -8.97 29.62
C HIS A 222 4.79 -7.81 29.00
N PHE A 223 4.21 -6.61 29.08
CA PHE A 223 4.78 -5.40 28.50
C PHE A 223 5.79 -4.76 29.46
N TYR A 224 7.00 -4.51 28.97
CA TYR A 224 8.10 -3.93 29.76
C TYR A 224 8.74 -2.70 29.10
N ASP A 225 8.35 -2.39 27.86
CA ASP A 225 8.95 -1.31 27.07
C ASP A 225 7.90 -0.71 26.11
N ILE A 226 7.91 0.61 26.01
CA ILE A 226 7.35 1.33 24.88
C ILE A 226 8.43 2.27 24.33
N SER A 227 8.82 2.07 23.08
CA SER A 227 9.97 2.76 22.49
C SER A 227 9.57 3.66 21.35
N GLY A 228 10.16 4.85 21.28
CA GLY A 228 10.18 5.63 20.04
C GLY A 228 10.99 4.87 18.99
N VAL A 229 10.39 4.62 17.82
CA VAL A 229 11.02 3.88 16.72
C VAL A 229 10.77 4.58 15.39
N ASP A 230 11.51 4.19 14.35
CA ASP A 230 11.23 4.64 12.99
C ASP A 230 10.27 3.73 12.24
N VAL A 231 10.20 2.45 12.61
CA VAL A 231 9.30 1.45 12.02
C VAL A 231 8.52 0.74 13.13
N PRO A 232 7.23 1.05 13.34
CA PRO A 232 6.42 0.38 14.35
C PRO A 232 5.97 -1.00 13.87
N ALA A 233 5.81 -1.94 14.80
CA ALA A 233 5.33 -3.29 14.50
C ALA A 233 3.79 -3.38 14.49
N ASP A 234 3.11 -2.63 15.36
CA ASP A 234 1.65 -2.66 15.47
C ASP A 234 0.99 -1.73 14.43
N ARG A 235 0.00 -2.26 13.72
CA ARG A 235 -0.66 -1.58 12.59
C ARG A 235 -1.54 -0.42 13.07
N ILE A 236 -2.07 -0.46 14.29
CA ILE A 236 -2.88 0.64 14.83
C ILE A 236 -2.03 1.75 15.46
N ALA A 237 -0.76 1.47 15.73
CA ALA A 237 0.24 2.46 16.12
C ALA A 237 0.81 3.22 14.90
N PHE A 238 0.28 2.97 13.70
CA PHE A 238 0.74 3.55 12.42
C PHE A 238 -0.12 4.70 11.90
N VAL A 239 -1.28 4.97 12.49
CA VAL A 239 -2.30 5.79 11.81
C VAL A 239 -1.98 7.29 11.93
N LEU A 240 -1.87 8.04 10.83
CA LEU A 240 -2.25 9.46 10.69
C LEU A 240 -3.00 9.54 9.35
N SER A 241 -4.13 10.24 9.29
CA SER A 241 -4.10 11.64 8.84
C SER A 241 -5.13 12.53 9.54
N LYS A 242 -4.73 13.78 9.80
CA LYS A 242 -5.55 14.87 10.32
C LYS A 242 -6.49 15.37 9.22
N VAL A 243 -7.80 15.12 9.36
CA VAL A 243 -8.84 15.80 8.57
C VAL A 243 -9.34 16.99 9.39
N ALA A 244 -8.80 18.18 9.15
CA ALA A 244 -9.47 19.43 9.55
C ALA A 244 -8.89 20.67 8.84
N SER A 245 -9.74 21.21 7.95
CA SER A 245 -9.91 22.63 7.60
C SER A 245 -8.69 23.41 7.08
N ALA A 246 -8.42 23.29 5.78
CA ALA A 246 -7.98 24.39 4.92
C ALA A 246 -8.48 24.11 3.49
N GLU A 247 -8.66 25.16 2.71
CA GLU A 247 -9.35 25.19 1.41
C GLU A 247 -8.88 24.12 0.39
N PRO A 248 -9.74 23.75 -0.59
CA PRO A 248 -9.49 22.63 -1.50
C PRO A 248 -8.42 23.00 -2.52
N GLY A 249 -7.16 22.73 -2.19
CA GLY A 249 -6.04 22.89 -3.09
C GLY A 249 -4.76 22.30 -2.52
N ALA A 250 -4.11 21.45 -3.30
CA ALA A 250 -2.73 20.99 -3.20
C ALA A 250 -2.31 19.92 -2.16
N ASP A 251 -3.02 19.67 -1.04
CA ASP A 251 -2.43 18.81 0.03
C ASP A 251 -3.05 17.40 0.22
N LEU A 252 -3.90 16.97 -0.72
CA LEU A 252 -4.36 15.55 -0.81
C LEU A 252 -3.28 14.62 -1.39
N THR A 253 -2.22 15.19 -1.95
CA THR A 253 -1.15 14.48 -2.65
C THR A 253 -0.14 13.92 -1.65
N ALA A 254 0.22 14.66 -0.61
CA ALA A 254 1.29 14.28 0.33
C ALA A 254 0.94 13.08 1.23
N ALA A 255 -0.33 12.91 1.63
CA ALA A 255 -0.76 11.79 2.49
C ALA A 255 -0.88 10.43 1.77
N ARG A 256 -0.83 10.41 0.44
CA ARG A 256 -0.85 9.17 -0.37
C ARG A 256 0.54 8.60 -0.65
N TYR A 257 1.61 9.37 -0.43
CA TYR A 257 3.00 8.96 -0.74
C TYR A 257 3.64 7.99 0.28
N ALA A 258 2.93 7.51 1.30
CA ALA A 258 3.44 6.50 2.24
C ALA A 258 3.07 5.04 1.90
N LEU A 259 2.27 4.78 0.84
CA LEU A 259 1.85 3.43 0.45
C LEU A 259 2.46 3.02 -0.88
N GLY A 260 3.72 2.59 -0.79
CA GLY A 260 4.47 2.00 -1.89
C GLY A 260 5.92 2.41 -1.79
N THR A 261 6.71 1.71 -0.97
CA THR A 261 8.16 1.77 -1.22
C THR A 261 8.33 1.29 -2.67
N ARG A 262 8.80 2.17 -3.57
CA ARG A 262 9.20 1.77 -4.93
C ARG A 262 10.24 0.68 -4.74
N ARG A 263 9.80 -0.57 -4.98
CA ARG A 263 10.67 -1.74 -4.92
C ARG A 263 10.98 -2.07 -6.35
N PRO A 264 12.08 -1.53 -6.91
CA PRO A 264 12.46 -1.85 -8.27
C PRO A 264 12.56 -3.36 -8.40
N MET A 265 12.06 -3.87 -9.52
CA MET A 265 12.29 -5.25 -9.89
C MET A 265 13.79 -5.57 -9.87
N LEU A 266 14.14 -6.80 -9.50
CA LEU A 266 15.52 -7.30 -9.66
C LEU A 266 15.99 -7.04 -11.09
N LEU A 267 17.11 -6.34 -11.27
CA LEU A 267 17.63 -5.97 -12.59
C LEU A 267 17.71 -7.16 -13.55
N THR A 268 18.13 -8.33 -13.05
CA THR A 268 18.19 -9.57 -13.84
C THR A 268 16.83 -10.02 -14.36
N LYS A 269 15.77 -9.82 -13.57
CA LYS A 269 14.39 -10.13 -13.96
C LYS A 269 13.86 -9.08 -14.95
N ALA A 270 14.14 -7.81 -14.71
CA ALA A 270 13.76 -6.70 -15.59
C ALA A 270 14.39 -6.85 -16.98
N ALA A 271 15.70 -7.08 -17.03
CA ALA A 271 16.43 -7.31 -18.26
C ALA A 271 15.94 -8.57 -19.01
N ALA A 272 15.62 -9.65 -18.28
CA ALA A 272 15.08 -10.87 -18.89
C ALA A 272 13.68 -10.66 -19.50
N ILE A 273 12.81 -9.87 -18.86
CA ILE A 273 11.49 -9.53 -19.41
C ILE A 273 11.65 -8.63 -20.63
N LEU A 274 12.49 -7.59 -20.53
CA LEU A 274 12.77 -6.66 -21.62
C LEU A 274 13.28 -7.40 -22.87
N GLY A 275 14.23 -8.33 -22.70
CA GLY A 275 14.75 -9.16 -23.80
C GLY A 275 13.67 -10.00 -24.46
N LYS A 276 12.81 -10.66 -23.68
CA LYS A 276 11.70 -11.46 -24.21
C LYS A 276 10.69 -10.61 -24.96
N LEU A 277 10.31 -9.46 -24.40
CA LEU A 277 9.38 -8.54 -25.05
C LEU A 277 9.95 -8.05 -26.39
N ALA A 278 11.25 -7.72 -26.46
CA ALA A 278 11.89 -7.23 -27.69
C ALA A 278 11.95 -8.31 -28.79
N GLU A 279 12.16 -9.57 -28.44
CA GLU A 279 12.07 -10.70 -29.37
C GLU A 279 10.64 -10.88 -29.89
N MET A 280 9.66 -10.87 -28.99
CA MET A 280 8.23 -11.06 -29.33
C MET A 280 7.66 -9.90 -30.16
N GLU A 281 8.05 -8.66 -29.85
CA GLU A 281 7.68 -7.48 -30.62
C GLU A 281 8.07 -7.63 -32.10
N LYS A 282 9.28 -8.14 -32.37
CA LYS A 282 9.78 -8.36 -33.73
C LYS A 282 8.93 -9.39 -34.48
N GLU A 283 8.56 -10.48 -33.83
CA GLU A 283 7.71 -11.52 -34.42
C GLU A 283 6.29 -11.01 -34.69
N ILE A 284 5.69 -10.30 -33.74
CA ILE A 284 4.34 -9.75 -33.84
C ILE A 284 4.26 -8.64 -34.89
N ALA A 285 5.27 -7.77 -34.98
CA ALA A 285 5.31 -6.72 -36.00
C ALA A 285 5.31 -7.32 -37.43
N ALA A 286 6.00 -8.45 -37.62
CA ALA A 286 5.97 -9.16 -38.90
C ALA A 286 4.59 -9.78 -39.19
N GLN A 287 3.96 -10.44 -38.21
CA GLN A 287 2.61 -11.02 -38.35
C GLN A 287 1.55 -9.95 -38.62
N VAL A 288 1.55 -8.85 -37.87
CA VAL A 288 0.59 -7.74 -38.02
C VAL A 288 0.82 -6.96 -39.32
N ALA A 289 2.02 -6.99 -39.90
CA ALA A 289 2.26 -6.45 -41.24
C ALA A 289 1.50 -7.23 -42.31
N GLU A 290 1.39 -8.55 -42.17
CA GLU A 290 0.68 -9.45 -43.06
C GLU A 290 -0.85 -9.38 -42.83
N GLU A 291 -1.32 -9.37 -41.58
CA GLU A 291 -2.76 -9.38 -41.21
C GLU A 291 -3.50 -8.05 -41.47
N TYR A 292 -2.81 -6.89 -41.47
CA TYR A 292 -3.45 -5.56 -41.57
C TYR A 292 -4.22 -5.32 -42.88
N MET A 293 -4.03 -6.19 -43.87
CA MET A 293 -4.64 -6.09 -45.20
C MET A 293 -6.10 -6.58 -45.25
N GLU A 294 -6.63 -7.24 -44.21
CA GLU A 294 -7.94 -7.95 -44.27
C GLU A 294 -9.06 -7.49 -43.30
N ASN A 295 -8.95 -6.30 -42.69
CA ASN A 295 -9.81 -5.73 -41.61
C ASN A 295 -9.54 -6.30 -40.21
N ASN A 296 -9.13 -5.41 -39.28
CA ASN A 296 -8.93 -5.79 -37.88
C ASN A 296 -9.35 -4.66 -36.92
N GLY A 297 -10.56 -4.77 -36.38
CA GLY A 297 -11.08 -3.92 -35.31
C GLY A 297 -10.95 -4.52 -33.90
N GLU A 298 -10.39 -5.73 -33.77
CA GLU A 298 -10.37 -6.49 -32.50
C GLU A 298 -9.34 -5.96 -31.50
N PHE A 299 -8.29 -5.29 -31.97
CA PHE A 299 -7.21 -4.73 -31.14
C PHE A 299 -7.22 -3.19 -31.05
N LYS A 300 -8.27 -2.54 -31.56
CA LYS A 300 -8.43 -1.08 -31.49
C LYS A 300 -9.37 -0.72 -30.35
N ASP A 301 -8.88 0.05 -29.39
CA ASP A 301 -9.76 0.55 -28.32
C ASP A 301 -10.74 1.59 -28.85
N ASP A 302 -11.95 1.57 -28.29
CA ASP A 302 -12.93 2.62 -28.48
C ASP A 302 -12.39 3.96 -27.92
N PRO A 303 -12.24 5.00 -28.76
CA PRO A 303 -11.78 6.32 -28.32
C PRO A 303 -12.64 6.92 -27.20
N GLU A 304 -13.95 6.65 -27.18
CA GLU A 304 -14.83 7.15 -26.12
C GLU A 304 -14.60 6.39 -24.80
N GLU A 305 -14.36 5.08 -24.85
CA GLU A 305 -14.02 4.31 -23.63
C GLU A 305 -12.68 4.77 -23.03
N LYS A 306 -11.66 5.03 -23.86
CA LYS A 306 -10.38 5.62 -23.42
C LYS A 306 -10.56 6.96 -22.73
N LYS A 307 -11.35 7.85 -23.34
CA LYS A 307 -11.64 9.17 -22.79
C LYS A 307 -12.41 9.06 -21.48
N MET A 308 -13.38 8.16 -21.40
CA MET A 308 -14.15 7.89 -20.18
C MET A 308 -13.29 7.28 -19.08
N LEU A 309 -12.31 6.43 -19.40
CA LEU A 309 -11.34 5.92 -18.44
C LEU A 309 -10.58 7.09 -17.79
N VAL A 310 -9.96 7.96 -18.60
CA VAL A 310 -9.21 9.13 -18.10
C VAL A 310 -10.08 10.04 -17.22
N ILE A 311 -11.33 10.29 -17.62
CA ILE A 311 -12.26 11.12 -16.84
C ILE A 311 -12.58 10.47 -15.50
N LYS A 312 -12.90 9.17 -15.48
CA LYS A 312 -13.31 8.47 -14.25
C LYS A 312 -12.16 8.27 -13.26
N VAL A 313 -10.92 8.16 -13.74
CA VAL A 313 -9.74 7.95 -12.87
C VAL A 313 -9.05 9.24 -12.45
N LYS A 314 -9.46 10.41 -12.96
CA LYS A 314 -8.80 11.71 -12.70
C LYS A 314 -8.64 12.08 -11.21
N GLY A 315 -9.54 11.59 -10.34
CA GLY A 315 -9.49 11.84 -8.89
C GLY A 315 -8.55 10.92 -8.11
N TYR A 316 -7.90 9.97 -8.78
CA TYR A 316 -7.03 8.96 -8.18
C TYR A 316 -5.56 9.24 -8.51
N PRO A 317 -4.61 8.84 -7.64
CA PRO A 317 -3.17 9.00 -7.89
C PRO A 317 -2.74 8.18 -9.10
N ALA A 318 -1.79 8.71 -9.87
CA ALA A 318 -1.33 8.05 -11.08
C ALA A 318 -0.78 6.65 -10.79
N ASP A 319 0.03 6.50 -9.74
CA ASP A 319 0.60 5.21 -9.31
C ASP A 319 -0.50 4.16 -8.99
N GLU A 320 -1.57 4.54 -8.29
CA GLU A 320 -2.69 3.64 -7.96
C GLU A 320 -3.47 3.21 -9.22
N VAL A 321 -3.69 4.15 -10.15
CA VAL A 321 -4.36 3.90 -11.43
C VAL A 321 -3.52 2.97 -12.30
N ILE A 322 -2.22 3.23 -12.40
CA ILE A 322 -1.28 2.45 -13.19
C ILE A 322 -1.15 1.03 -12.60
N ASP A 323 -0.97 0.89 -11.28
CA ASP A 323 -0.95 -0.42 -10.61
C ASP A 323 -2.24 -1.21 -10.89
N SER A 324 -3.39 -0.57 -10.71
CA SER A 324 -4.69 -1.23 -10.83
C SER A 324 -5.02 -1.64 -12.27
N THR A 325 -4.66 -0.81 -13.24
CA THR A 325 -4.83 -1.13 -14.67
C THR A 325 -3.91 -2.28 -15.08
N ILE A 326 -2.66 -2.31 -14.61
CA ILE A 326 -1.76 -3.46 -14.81
C ILE A 326 -2.36 -4.74 -14.23
N ARG A 327 -2.90 -4.74 -12.99
CA ARG A 327 -3.53 -5.93 -12.38
C ARG A 327 -4.71 -6.47 -13.19
N LYS A 328 -5.48 -5.56 -13.78
CA LYS A 328 -6.65 -5.90 -14.61
C LYS A 328 -6.28 -6.21 -16.07
N GLY A 329 -5.00 -6.14 -16.42
CA GLY A 329 -4.51 -6.38 -17.78
C GLY A 329 -4.94 -5.31 -18.77
N ILE A 330 -5.32 -4.12 -18.30
CA ILE A 330 -5.68 -2.98 -19.14
C ILE A 330 -4.37 -2.28 -19.54
N LEU A 331 -4.02 -2.38 -20.82
CA LEU A 331 -2.87 -1.67 -21.36
C LEU A 331 -3.22 -0.20 -21.60
N LEU A 332 -2.53 0.71 -20.93
CA LEU A 332 -2.65 2.15 -21.16
C LEU A 332 -1.82 2.52 -22.38
N THR A 333 -2.46 3.12 -23.39
CA THR A 333 -1.74 3.68 -24.55
C THR A 333 -0.90 4.91 -24.15
N PRO A 334 0.10 5.32 -24.95
CA PRO A 334 0.97 6.43 -24.58
C PRO A 334 0.21 7.71 -24.19
N ASP A 335 -0.77 8.11 -25.00
CA ASP A 335 -1.63 9.27 -24.73
C ASP A 335 -2.39 9.17 -23.41
N VAL A 336 -2.88 7.96 -23.06
CA VAL A 336 -3.63 7.71 -21.83
C VAL A 336 -2.68 7.68 -20.63
N LEU A 337 -1.55 6.99 -20.73
CA LEU A 337 -0.55 6.91 -19.66
C LEU A 337 -0.03 8.31 -19.29
N PHE A 338 0.38 9.10 -20.28
CA PHE A 338 0.89 10.45 -20.02
C PHE A 338 -0.21 11.43 -19.60
N SER A 339 -1.46 11.23 -20.04
CA SER A 339 -2.59 12.00 -19.51
C SER A 339 -2.86 11.68 -18.03
N ILE A 340 -2.66 10.43 -17.60
CA ILE A 340 -2.78 10.02 -16.19
C ILE A 340 -1.61 10.59 -15.37
N LEU A 341 -0.37 10.44 -15.83
CA LEU A 341 0.81 11.03 -15.18
C LEU A 341 0.73 12.56 -15.10
N GLY A 342 0.18 13.20 -16.13
CA GLY A 342 0.00 14.65 -16.16
C GLY A 342 -1.05 15.18 -15.19
N ASN A 343 -1.80 14.30 -14.49
CA ASN A 343 -2.67 14.71 -13.38
C ASN A 343 -1.90 14.98 -12.08
N GLU A 344 -0.62 14.58 -12.00
CA GLU A 344 0.26 14.95 -10.89
C GLU A 344 0.70 16.43 -11.00
N GLU A 345 0.91 17.05 -9.84
CA GLU A 345 1.32 18.45 -9.73
C GLU A 345 2.72 18.64 -10.35
N GLY A 346 2.86 19.63 -11.25
CA GLY A 346 4.10 19.91 -11.96
C GLY A 346 4.34 19.07 -13.22
N CYS A 347 3.41 18.17 -13.57
CA CYS A 347 3.46 17.32 -14.77
C CYS A 347 2.43 17.71 -15.84
N GLU A 348 1.83 18.89 -15.77
CA GLU A 348 0.70 19.30 -16.61
C GLU A 348 1.02 19.30 -18.10
N ASN A 349 2.29 19.46 -18.45
CA ASN A 349 2.80 19.41 -19.83
C ASN A 349 2.63 18.04 -20.50
N LEU A 350 2.37 16.98 -19.72
CA LEU A 350 2.10 15.63 -20.23
C LEU A 350 0.62 15.46 -20.67
N LYS A 351 -0.27 16.36 -20.25
CA LYS A 351 -1.70 16.30 -20.63
C LYS A 351 -1.87 16.65 -22.10
N GLY A 352 -2.63 15.82 -22.82
CA GLY A 352 -2.99 16.09 -24.22
C GLY A 352 -1.89 15.73 -25.24
N LEU A 353 -0.88 14.97 -24.82
CA LEU A 353 0.08 14.37 -25.75
C LEU A 353 -0.65 13.40 -26.72
N PRO A 354 -0.31 13.43 -28.02
CA PRO A 354 -0.92 12.53 -29.00
C PRO A 354 -0.44 11.09 -28.79
N ILE A 355 -1.19 10.11 -29.32
CA ILE A 355 -0.82 8.69 -29.22
C ILE A 355 0.58 8.36 -29.78
N GLY A 356 1.05 9.15 -30.75
CA GLY A 356 2.39 9.06 -31.34
C GLY A 356 3.49 9.83 -30.58
N CYS A 357 3.25 10.30 -29.35
CA CYS A 357 4.23 11.09 -28.59
C CYS A 357 5.55 10.36 -28.28
N CYS A 358 5.55 9.03 -28.31
CA CYS A 358 6.74 8.20 -28.15
C CYS A 358 7.49 7.95 -29.48
N GLY A 359 6.99 8.43 -30.61
CA GLY A 359 7.51 8.06 -31.94
C GLY A 359 7.18 6.61 -32.31
N ASP A 360 8.09 5.95 -33.04
CA ASP A 360 7.94 4.56 -33.47
C ASP A 360 7.97 3.61 -32.26
N LEU A 361 6.80 3.05 -31.93
CA LEU A 361 6.64 2.10 -30.83
C LEU A 361 7.20 0.73 -31.16
N GLY A 362 7.52 0.42 -32.43
CA GLY A 362 8.08 -0.86 -32.83
C GLY A 362 9.56 -1.03 -32.54
N THR A 363 10.25 0.05 -32.12
CA THR A 363 11.65 0.04 -31.68
C THR A 363 11.81 0.30 -30.19
N ILE A 364 10.73 0.57 -29.46
CA ILE A 364 10.75 1.07 -28.09
C ILE A 364 11.54 0.20 -27.12
N LEU A 365 11.38 -1.12 -27.22
CA LEU A 365 12.08 -2.07 -26.35
C LEU A 365 13.54 -2.22 -26.75
N ARG A 366 13.84 -2.18 -28.06
CA ARG A 366 15.22 -2.27 -28.58
C ARG A 366 16.03 -1.01 -28.27
N ASP A 367 15.40 0.16 -28.33
CA ASP A 367 16.00 1.43 -27.98
C ASP A 367 16.38 1.44 -26.49
N LEU A 368 15.50 0.93 -25.61
CA LEU A 368 15.82 0.78 -24.20
C LEU A 368 16.96 -0.23 -23.98
N ILE A 369 16.98 -1.38 -24.68
CA ILE A 369 18.08 -2.35 -24.60
C ILE A 369 19.43 -1.73 -25.02
N ALA A 370 19.42 -0.92 -26.07
CA ALA A 370 20.61 -0.28 -26.61
C ALA A 370 21.05 0.95 -25.81
N SER A 371 20.21 1.46 -24.90
CA SER A 371 20.51 2.63 -24.08
C SER A 371 21.72 2.37 -23.16
N PRO A 372 22.71 3.29 -23.10
CA PRO A 372 23.83 3.15 -22.16
C PRO A 372 23.37 3.21 -20.69
N THR A 373 22.21 3.81 -20.43
CA THR A 373 21.58 3.94 -19.10
C THR A 373 20.53 2.86 -18.84
N CYS A 374 20.38 1.85 -19.70
CA CYS A 374 19.37 0.79 -19.59
C CYS A 374 19.27 0.18 -18.18
N ASN A 375 20.39 -0.17 -17.56
CA ASN A 375 20.38 -0.75 -16.21
C ASN A 375 19.90 0.25 -15.15
N GLU A 376 20.24 1.53 -15.28
CA GLU A 376 19.82 2.59 -14.35
C GLU A 376 18.31 2.85 -14.50
N GLU A 377 17.85 2.92 -15.74
CA GLU A 377 16.43 3.08 -16.09
C GLU A 377 15.59 1.89 -15.61
N LEU A 378 16.08 0.65 -15.70
CA LEU A 378 15.37 -0.52 -15.17
C LEU A 378 15.40 -0.58 -13.62
N LEU A 379 16.36 0.08 -12.98
CA LEU A 379 16.51 0.10 -11.52
C LEU A 379 15.75 1.25 -10.86
N ASP A 380 15.20 2.20 -11.62
CA ASP A 380 14.48 3.34 -11.03
C ASP A 380 13.13 2.95 -10.40
N GLY A 381 12.61 1.76 -10.74
CA GLY A 381 11.41 1.17 -10.15
C GLY A 381 10.12 1.93 -10.48
N SER A 382 10.13 2.76 -11.52
CA SER A 382 8.94 3.42 -12.02
C SER A 382 7.95 2.37 -12.49
N PHE A 383 6.70 2.48 -12.04
CA PHE A 383 5.59 1.55 -12.28
C PHE A 383 5.64 0.20 -11.53
N ASP A 384 6.73 -0.10 -10.82
CA ASP A 384 6.85 -1.32 -10.01
C ASP A 384 6.17 -1.22 -8.63
N THR A 385 5.63 -0.03 -8.32
CA THR A 385 4.86 0.22 -7.10
C THR A 385 3.67 -0.73 -7.03
N ARG A 386 3.52 -1.40 -5.87
CA ARG A 386 2.36 -2.23 -5.56
C ARG A 386 1.47 -1.49 -4.60
N CYS A 387 0.41 -0.90 -5.14
CA CYS A 387 -0.56 -0.14 -4.36
C CYS A 387 -1.60 -1.09 -3.72
N PRO A 388 -2.11 -0.77 -2.52
CA PRO A 388 -3.30 -1.42 -1.98
C PRO A 388 -4.48 -1.28 -2.94
N VAL A 389 -5.41 -2.25 -2.90
CA VAL A 389 -6.60 -2.20 -3.73
C VAL A 389 -7.58 -1.16 -3.19
N ASP A 390 -7.75 -0.04 -3.89
CA ASP A 390 -8.88 0.87 -3.68
C ASP A 390 -10.14 0.25 -4.32
N ILE A 391 -11.15 -0.04 -3.49
CA ILE A 391 -12.39 -0.72 -3.93
C ILE A 391 -13.18 0.12 -4.94
N SER A 392 -13.17 1.44 -4.80
CA SER A 392 -13.89 2.35 -5.70
C SER A 392 -13.19 2.41 -7.06
N LEU A 393 -11.88 2.56 -7.07
CA LEU A 393 -11.07 2.50 -8.29
C LEU A 393 -11.18 1.13 -8.96
N ASP A 394 -11.10 0.06 -8.19
CA ASP A 394 -11.19 -1.31 -8.71
C ASP A 394 -12.57 -1.56 -9.36
N SER A 395 -13.66 -1.08 -8.74
CA SER A 395 -15.01 -1.14 -9.32
C SER A 395 -15.15 -0.30 -10.59
N ILE A 396 -14.55 0.89 -10.63
CA ILE A 396 -14.52 1.73 -11.85
C ILE A 396 -13.80 0.99 -12.97
N LEU A 397 -12.61 0.46 -12.69
CA LEU A 397 -11.77 -0.21 -13.69
C LEU A 397 -12.37 -1.54 -14.15
N GLU A 398 -13.13 -2.24 -13.30
CA GLU A 398 -13.86 -3.46 -13.67
C GLU A 398 -14.81 -3.19 -14.85
N SER A 399 -15.43 -2.01 -14.90
CA SER A 399 -16.31 -1.63 -16.02
C SER A 399 -15.60 -1.47 -17.36
N PHE A 400 -14.27 -1.32 -17.35
CA PHE A 400 -13.45 -1.18 -18.56
C PHE A 400 -12.73 -2.47 -18.96
N VAL A 401 -12.75 -3.52 -18.14
CA VAL A 401 -12.07 -4.79 -18.43
C VAL A 401 -12.57 -5.40 -19.73
N GLY A 402 -13.88 -5.38 -19.97
CA GLY A 402 -14.49 -5.98 -21.16
C GLY A 402 -14.10 -5.31 -22.49
N GLY A 403 -13.71 -4.03 -22.46
CA GLY A 403 -13.35 -3.27 -23.67
C GLY A 403 -11.86 -3.03 -23.85
N LEU A 404 -11.11 -2.86 -22.75
CA LEU A 404 -9.71 -2.40 -22.78
C LEU A 404 -8.70 -3.44 -22.30
N SER A 405 -9.12 -4.53 -21.64
CA SER A 405 -8.20 -5.54 -21.13
C SER A 405 -7.60 -6.39 -22.24
N CYS A 406 -6.31 -6.67 -22.14
CA CYS A 406 -5.58 -7.59 -23.00
C CYS A 406 -5.66 -9.05 -22.52
N LYS A 407 -6.33 -9.32 -21.39
CA LYS A 407 -6.51 -10.69 -20.91
C LYS A 407 -7.31 -11.51 -21.92
N PRO A 408 -6.93 -12.76 -22.19
CA PRO A 408 -7.70 -13.61 -23.09
C PRO A 408 -9.11 -13.80 -22.52
N ALA A 409 -10.12 -13.30 -23.22
CA ALA A 409 -11.51 -13.57 -22.87
C ALA A 409 -11.77 -15.08 -23.05
N PRO A 410 -12.49 -15.75 -22.14
CA PRO A 410 -13.01 -17.09 -22.43
C PRO A 410 -13.85 -16.98 -23.70
N MET A 411 -13.60 -17.85 -24.70
CA MET A 411 -14.35 -17.86 -25.96
C MET A 411 -15.85 -17.95 -25.68
N GLY A 412 -16.50 -16.79 -25.63
CA GLY A 412 -17.87 -16.61 -25.22
C GLY A 412 -18.50 -15.55 -26.10
N ILE A 413 -19.18 -16.05 -27.14
CA ILE A 413 -20.06 -15.36 -28.09
C ILE A 413 -19.46 -14.06 -28.67
N LYS A 414 -18.91 -14.18 -29.89
CA LYS A 414 -18.66 -13.04 -30.78
C LYS A 414 -19.93 -12.20 -30.88
N SER A 415 -20.00 -11.09 -30.15
CA SER A 415 -21.05 -10.11 -30.37
C SER A 415 -20.70 -9.34 -31.64
N ILE A 416 -21.45 -9.59 -32.71
CA ILE A 416 -21.36 -8.77 -33.92
C ILE A 416 -21.95 -7.40 -33.57
N ARG A 417 -21.09 -6.41 -33.32
CA ARG A 417 -21.51 -5.02 -33.17
C ARG A 417 -21.75 -4.46 -34.57
N VAL A 418 -23.01 -4.47 -35.03
CA VAL A 418 -23.41 -3.83 -36.29
C VAL A 418 -23.40 -2.32 -36.09
N ILE A 419 -22.38 -1.64 -36.61
CA ILE A 419 -22.37 -0.18 -36.71
C ILE A 419 -23.16 0.17 -37.97
N ILE A 420 -24.39 0.68 -37.80
CA ILE A 420 -25.15 1.27 -38.90
C ILE A 420 -24.62 2.68 -39.12
N SER A 421 -23.67 2.83 -40.04
CA SER A 421 -23.26 4.14 -40.55
C SER A 421 -24.29 4.61 -41.59
N GLY A 422 -25.10 5.60 -41.21
CA GLY A 422 -25.85 6.41 -42.18
C GLY A 422 -24.88 7.23 -43.06
N PRO A 423 -25.34 7.79 -44.19
CA PRO A 423 -24.49 8.61 -45.05
C PRO A 423 -24.11 9.89 -44.29
N VAL A 424 -22.95 9.86 -43.64
CA VAL A 424 -22.33 11.04 -43.04
C VAL A 424 -21.86 11.90 -44.19
N GLN A 425 -22.45 13.10 -44.33
CA GLN A 425 -21.90 14.15 -45.16
C GLN A 425 -20.43 14.31 -44.77
N LYS A 426 -19.52 14.16 -45.75
CA LYS A 426 -18.11 14.48 -45.58
C LYS A 426 -17.97 15.98 -45.32
N GLU A 427 -18.23 16.40 -44.08
CA GLU A 427 -17.56 17.57 -43.56
C GLU A 427 -16.10 17.17 -43.39
N GLN A 428 -15.27 17.60 -44.34
CA GLN A 428 -13.84 17.75 -44.12
C GLN A 428 -13.66 18.79 -43.02
N LYS A 429 -13.89 18.41 -41.76
CA LYS A 429 -13.14 19.02 -40.68
C LYS A 429 -11.71 18.57 -40.88
N GLN A 430 -10.92 19.46 -41.48
CA GLN A 430 -9.51 19.51 -41.17
C GLN A 430 -9.41 19.68 -39.65
N ASP A 431 -9.39 18.57 -38.92
CA ASP A 431 -8.75 18.56 -37.62
C ASP A 431 -7.32 18.97 -37.92
N LYS A 432 -7.02 20.24 -37.64
CA LYS A 432 -5.65 20.73 -37.57
C LYS A 432 -5.00 19.90 -36.46
N LYS A 433 -4.46 18.73 -36.81
CA LYS A 433 -3.51 17.99 -35.98
C LYS A 433 -2.32 18.92 -35.81
N ALA A 434 -2.37 19.75 -34.78
CA ALA A 434 -1.19 20.38 -34.25
C ALA A 434 -0.34 19.24 -33.70
N SER A 435 0.52 18.67 -34.53
CA SER A 435 1.62 17.84 -34.05
C SER A 435 2.46 18.76 -33.17
N VAL A 436 2.34 18.62 -31.85
CA VAL A 436 3.31 19.22 -30.94
C VAL A 436 4.65 18.64 -31.35
N GLN A 437 5.50 19.45 -31.97
CA GLN A 437 6.79 19.01 -32.47
C GLN A 437 7.73 18.95 -31.26
N LEU A 438 7.67 17.83 -30.55
CA LEU A 438 8.55 17.53 -29.42
C LEU A 438 10.00 17.46 -29.91
N CYS A 439 10.94 17.92 -29.09
CA CYS A 439 12.34 17.70 -29.39
C CYS A 439 12.65 16.20 -29.33
N LYS A 440 13.73 15.80 -30.01
CA LYS A 440 14.18 14.40 -30.03
C LYS A 440 14.40 13.86 -28.62
N GLU A 441 15.03 14.66 -27.75
CA GLU A 441 15.28 14.31 -26.35
C GLU A 441 13.98 14.03 -25.56
N ALA A 442 12.96 14.86 -25.71
CA ALA A 442 11.66 14.64 -25.06
C ALA A 442 10.96 13.38 -25.59
N THR A 443 11.04 13.15 -26.91
CA THR A 443 10.46 11.96 -27.55
C THR A 443 11.14 10.68 -27.05
N ASP A 444 12.48 10.69 -26.94
CA ASP A 444 13.27 9.56 -26.46
C ASP A 444 13.02 9.29 -24.96
N ALA A 445 12.85 10.34 -24.15
CA ALA A 445 12.48 10.21 -22.72
C ALA A 445 11.07 9.61 -22.52
N LEU A 446 10.08 10.05 -23.30
CA LEU A 446 8.73 9.49 -23.28
C LEU A 446 8.75 8.02 -23.76
N ARG A 447 9.55 7.71 -24.80
CA ARG A 447 9.72 6.35 -25.31
C ARG A 447 10.32 5.43 -24.23
N SER A 448 11.42 5.83 -23.60
CA SER A 448 12.02 5.08 -22.48
C SER A 448 11.03 4.87 -21.33
N THR A 449 10.28 5.90 -20.95
CA THR A 449 9.28 5.82 -19.87
C THR A 449 8.19 4.80 -20.19
N TYR A 450 7.68 4.82 -21.41
CA TYR A 450 6.68 3.85 -21.83
C TYR A 450 7.24 2.42 -21.94
N ALA A 451 8.51 2.26 -22.34
CA ALA A 451 9.20 0.97 -22.34
C ALA A 451 9.27 0.35 -20.93
N ARG A 452 9.62 1.15 -19.91
CA ARG A 452 9.62 0.73 -18.50
C ARG A 452 8.23 0.31 -18.02
N TYR A 453 7.19 1.07 -18.40
CA TYR A 453 5.80 0.69 -18.12
C TYR A 453 5.45 -0.68 -18.73
N LEU A 454 5.85 -0.97 -19.97
CA LEU A 454 5.60 -2.27 -20.61
C LEU A 454 6.31 -3.42 -19.88
N VAL A 455 7.54 -3.20 -19.43
CA VAL A 455 8.28 -4.19 -18.64
C VAL A 455 7.54 -4.52 -17.34
N SER A 456 7.01 -3.50 -16.64
CA SER A 456 6.23 -3.70 -15.42
C SER A 456 4.87 -4.34 -15.68
N PHE A 457 4.19 -3.96 -16.77
CA PHE A 457 2.95 -4.58 -17.23
C PHE A 457 3.12 -6.08 -17.48
N ALA A 458 4.20 -6.44 -18.17
CA ALA A 458 4.56 -7.82 -18.49
C ALA A 458 4.93 -8.66 -17.25
N GLU A 459 5.61 -8.08 -16.25
CA GLU A 459 5.95 -8.80 -15.02
C GLU A 459 4.72 -9.35 -14.29
N ARG A 460 3.59 -8.65 -14.43
CA ARG A 460 2.38 -8.85 -13.64
C ARG A 460 1.26 -9.57 -14.39
N ASN A 461 1.48 -9.90 -15.66
CA ASN A 461 0.49 -10.54 -16.52
C ASN A 461 1.07 -11.79 -17.19
N ASP A 462 0.19 -12.66 -17.68
CA ASP A 462 0.59 -13.93 -18.28
C ASP A 462 1.07 -13.76 -19.73
N LYS A 463 1.57 -14.89 -20.29
CA LYS A 463 2.13 -14.91 -21.64
C LYS A 463 1.09 -14.60 -22.74
N ALA A 464 -0.21 -14.78 -22.50
CA ALA A 464 -1.22 -14.42 -23.49
C ALA A 464 -1.51 -12.91 -23.46
N THR A 465 -1.52 -12.31 -22.27
CA THR A 465 -1.88 -10.91 -22.06
C THR A 465 -0.84 -9.95 -22.64
N TRP A 466 0.47 -10.21 -22.44
CA TRP A 466 1.52 -9.38 -23.05
C TRP A 466 1.59 -9.54 -24.60
N GLU A 467 1.13 -10.65 -25.20
CA GLU A 467 1.09 -10.87 -26.65
C GLU A 467 -0.01 -10.03 -27.26
N ASN A 468 -1.19 -10.05 -26.63
CA ASN A 468 -2.31 -9.17 -26.98
C ASN A 468 -1.94 -7.69 -26.82
N ALA A 469 -1.16 -7.35 -25.77
CA ALA A 469 -0.67 -5.99 -25.57
C ALA A 469 0.29 -5.54 -26.68
N LEU A 470 1.26 -6.39 -27.07
CA LEU A 470 2.18 -6.10 -28.17
C LEU A 470 1.46 -6.01 -29.53
N ARG A 471 0.47 -6.88 -29.78
CA ARG A 471 -0.40 -6.78 -30.97
C ARG A 471 -1.12 -5.44 -30.99
N LYS A 472 -1.78 -5.10 -29.90
CA LYS A 472 -2.47 -3.82 -29.70
C LYS A 472 -1.56 -2.61 -29.95
N LEU A 473 -0.31 -2.66 -29.50
CA LEU A 473 0.68 -1.61 -29.79
C LEU A 473 1.08 -1.53 -31.26
N ALA A 474 1.28 -2.67 -31.92
CA ALA A 474 1.56 -2.71 -33.35
C ALA A 474 0.42 -2.09 -34.18
N TYR A 475 -0.83 -2.20 -33.73
CA TYR A 475 -1.98 -1.50 -34.32
C TYR A 475 -1.90 0.01 -34.12
N TYR A 476 -1.58 0.47 -32.91
CA TYR A 476 -1.46 1.91 -32.62
C TYR A 476 -0.31 2.58 -33.35
N ASN A 477 0.79 1.88 -33.54
CA ASN A 477 1.95 2.40 -34.27
C ASN A 477 1.66 2.68 -35.75
N LYS A 478 0.64 2.04 -36.32
CA LYS A 478 0.17 2.30 -37.70
C LYS A 478 -0.86 3.43 -37.79
N ASP A 479 -1.56 3.73 -36.71
CA ASP A 479 -2.56 4.80 -36.62
C ASP A 479 -1.96 6.15 -36.17
N ALA A 480 -0.79 6.12 -35.52
CA ALA A 480 0.01 7.28 -35.08
C ALA A 480 0.72 7.97 -36.25
#